data_AF-A0A1D2M168-F1
#
_entry.id   AF-A0A1D2M168-F1
#
_cell.length_a   1.000
_cell.length_b   1.000
_cell.length_c   1.000
_cell.angle_alpha   90.00
_cell.angle_beta   90.00
_cell.angle_gamma   90.00
#
_symmetry.space_group_name_H-M   'P 1'
#
loop_
_entity.id
_entity.type
_entity.pdbx_description
1 polymer ?
#
loop_
_entity_poly.entity_id
_entity_poly.type
_entity_poly.pdbx_seq_one_letter_code
_entity_poly.pdbx_strand_id
1 'polypeptide(L)'
;NFGFQIMDNTNYGRQLVDPKIGGIPVQPQSYNPLGGGRPHFSNATPLHAGHVSPPSPGFCNPNLNFHMNTAGYAAQNFQTNAPGYPIQNVHTNTPGYPTQNFHTNTPDYSAKYHANVPGHSVQNLHVPPIHSNGDNQGQKNKISPRVVHISAALHNLLQSYPNEYSAVFFHQLNTNQQGGVSQHDVKWHHPVFVSTPFCSKNILLQGPGGVQKWNQIEKTLTSLSHNCVSNIQQQRAESLMRHAIAEYDHGVQAKTDFGTLKNSDVASSLVSTIPYIVGYALMLPSLLAEPIPFLKKNENKTIYFTKELQMKNRAGNQCNSQEIISFQRRCIKPSQNWFKSYAPLNLVKVEQNKKIEEAHSMLKVDFANKRVGGGVMNEGAVMEEILFAACPELIISRLFTESLEDNEVLVITGTEQFSEYVGYSRNFRFGGPASKQHVSLDQLGRIKNSFVALDALHFKAHEVEKQYQQNQIDRELHKAYVGFLTSNMEPISPIATGNWGCGAFNGDPELKFLIQWMAASQAQRPSIVYHTIGNVAQSHSIQSLTSFLQQKQMTVGKLYKLVVGYQKMRKRYPSIFDYIKAGKTG
;
A
#
# COMPACT_ATOMS: atom_id res chain seq x y z
N ASN A 1 -11.84 -0.93 10.61
CA ASN A 1 -13.16 -1.44 10.17
C ASN A 1 -14.30 -0.50 10.59
N PHE A 2 -14.58 0.53 9.78
CA PHE A 2 -15.87 1.22 9.80
C PHE A 2 -16.53 0.97 8.44
N GLY A 3 -17.69 0.31 8.46
CA GLY A 3 -18.38 -0.11 7.24
C GLY A 3 -19.15 1.03 6.61
N PHE A 4 -18.64 1.57 5.51
CA PHE A 4 -19.41 2.43 4.61
C PHE A 4 -20.09 1.57 3.55
N GLN A 5 -21.41 1.65 3.50
CA GLN A 5 -22.23 0.89 2.58
C GLN A 5 -22.29 1.62 1.23
N ILE A 6 -21.33 1.35 0.35
CA ILE A 6 -21.42 1.79 -1.04
C ILE A 6 -22.50 0.93 -1.72
N MET A 7 -23.66 1.52 -2.02
CA MET A 7 -24.65 0.88 -2.90
C MET A 7 -24.18 1.03 -4.35
N ASP A 8 -23.43 0.04 -4.83
CA ASP A 8 -22.95 -0.03 -6.22
C ASP A 8 -23.87 -0.95 -7.03
N ASN A 9 -24.75 -0.35 -7.84
CA ASN A 9 -25.83 -1.05 -8.53
C ASN A 9 -25.39 -1.49 -9.94
N THR A 10 -24.37 -2.36 -10.03
CA THR A 10 -23.95 -2.98 -11.30
C THR A 10 -23.69 -4.47 -11.15
N ASN A 11 -24.51 -5.29 -11.83
CA ASN A 11 -24.33 -6.74 -11.95
C ASN A 11 -23.14 -7.06 -12.87
N TYR A 12 -22.07 -7.65 -12.33
CA TYR A 12 -21.13 -8.47 -13.12
C TYR A 12 -20.59 -9.67 -12.32
N GLY A 13 -20.90 -10.86 -12.85
CA GLY A 13 -20.34 -12.19 -12.58
C GLY A 13 -19.52 -12.48 -11.32
N ARG A 14 -20.09 -13.27 -10.40
CA ARG A 14 -19.29 -14.12 -9.49
C ARG A 14 -18.64 -15.25 -10.31
N GLN A 15 -17.32 -15.37 -10.29
CA GLN A 15 -16.67 -16.67 -10.49
C GLN A 15 -16.59 -17.37 -9.13
N LEU A 16 -17.25 -18.52 -9.02
CA LEU A 16 -17.21 -19.38 -7.85
C LEU A 16 -15.96 -20.26 -7.92
N VAL A 17 -15.19 -20.32 -6.84
CA VAL A 17 -14.16 -21.34 -6.62
C VAL A 17 -14.78 -22.43 -5.78
N ASP A 18 -14.82 -23.65 -6.31
CA ASP A 18 -15.45 -24.82 -5.70
C ASP A 18 -14.42 -25.68 -4.93
N PRO A 19 -14.64 -25.97 -3.63
CA PRO A 19 -13.83 -26.91 -2.88
C PRO A 19 -14.65 -28.09 -2.31
N LYS A 20 -14.56 -29.27 -2.94
CA LYS A 20 -14.14 -30.54 -2.29
C LYS A 20 -14.22 -31.78 -3.19
N ILE A 21 -13.04 -32.37 -3.41
CA ILE A 21 -12.71 -33.80 -3.39
C ILE A 21 -13.90 -34.74 -3.12
N GLY A 22 -14.31 -35.49 -4.16
CA GLY A 22 -15.17 -36.67 -4.05
C GLY A 22 -14.34 -37.96 -3.87
N GLY A 23 -14.83 -38.90 -3.06
CA GLY A 23 -14.13 -40.13 -2.70
C GLY A 23 -14.22 -41.28 -3.72
N ILE A 24 -13.29 -42.23 -3.60
CA ILE A 24 -13.20 -43.47 -4.38
C ILE A 24 -14.00 -44.60 -3.68
N PRO A 25 -14.76 -45.41 -4.43
CA PRO A 25 -15.03 -46.80 -4.10
C PRO A 25 -14.25 -47.78 -5.00
N VAL A 26 -13.99 -48.99 -4.50
CA VAL A 26 -13.04 -49.97 -5.03
C VAL A 26 -13.75 -51.14 -5.73
N GLN A 27 -13.38 -51.41 -7.01
CA GLN A 27 -13.39 -52.70 -7.75
C GLN A 27 -14.68 -53.59 -7.80
N PRO A 28 -14.91 -54.46 -8.84
CA PRO A 28 -13.96 -55.50 -9.29
C PRO A 28 -13.91 -55.92 -10.79
N GLN A 29 -12.81 -56.61 -11.11
CA GLN A 29 -12.63 -57.74 -12.07
C GLN A 29 -13.29 -57.71 -13.47
N SER A 30 -12.48 -57.84 -14.54
CA SER A 30 -12.14 -59.16 -15.14
C SER A 30 -11.53 -59.06 -16.56
N TYR A 31 -11.00 -60.21 -17.03
CA TYR A 31 -10.52 -60.56 -18.37
C TYR A 31 -9.14 -60.10 -18.89
N ASN A 32 -8.39 -61.14 -19.24
CA ASN A 32 -7.07 -61.22 -19.89
C ASN A 32 -7.31 -61.53 -21.39
N PRO A 33 -6.36 -61.31 -22.32
CA PRO A 33 -5.57 -62.48 -22.73
C PRO A 33 -4.10 -62.24 -23.16
N LEU A 34 -3.23 -63.08 -22.61
CA LEU A 34 -2.22 -63.94 -23.25
C LEU A 34 -1.21 -63.40 -24.30
N GLY A 35 0.06 -63.72 -24.05
CA GLY A 35 1.17 -63.79 -25.02
C GLY A 35 2.28 -62.75 -24.76
N GLY A 36 3.54 -63.10 -24.54
CA GLY A 36 4.21 -64.41 -24.41
C GLY A 36 5.71 -64.23 -24.66
N GLY A 37 6.58 -64.65 -23.72
CA GLY A 37 8.04 -64.50 -23.89
C GLY A 37 8.85 -64.37 -22.60
N ARG A 38 9.29 -65.50 -22.04
CA ARG A 38 10.47 -65.64 -21.16
C ARG A 38 11.68 -66.09 -22.06
N PRO A 39 12.94 -66.25 -21.60
CA PRO A 39 13.45 -66.32 -20.21
C PRO A 39 14.82 -65.58 -20.00
N HIS A 40 15.73 -65.80 -19.03
CA HIS A 40 15.83 -66.61 -17.79
C HIS A 40 16.85 -65.94 -16.81
N PHE A 41 16.82 -66.33 -15.51
CA PHE A 41 17.92 -66.59 -14.53
C PHE A 41 19.28 -65.81 -14.51
N SER A 42 19.99 -65.64 -13.38
CA SER A 42 19.73 -65.87 -11.93
C SER A 42 20.90 -65.44 -11.02
N ASN A 43 20.60 -65.09 -9.77
CA ASN A 43 21.35 -65.35 -8.51
C ASN A 43 22.68 -64.63 -8.12
N ALA A 44 22.71 -64.33 -6.81
CA ALA A 44 23.83 -64.41 -5.84
C ALA A 44 24.78 -63.22 -5.55
N THR A 45 24.64 -62.71 -4.32
CA THR A 45 25.58 -61.98 -3.43
C THR A 45 26.61 -62.93 -2.74
N PRO A 46 27.48 -62.55 -1.75
CA PRO A 46 27.95 -61.23 -1.23
C PRO A 46 29.51 -61.12 -1.00
N LEU A 47 30.00 -60.01 -0.42
CA LEU A 47 30.93 -59.90 0.77
C LEU A 47 32.08 -58.84 0.69
N HIS A 48 32.25 -58.10 1.81
CA HIS A 48 33.46 -57.45 2.41
C HIS A 48 34.42 -56.58 1.54
N ALA A 49 35.38 -55.78 2.07
CA ALA A 49 35.49 -54.87 3.24
C ALA A 49 36.90 -54.17 3.18
N GLY A 50 37.09 -52.90 3.58
CA GLY A 50 38.46 -52.36 3.83
C GLY A 50 38.77 -50.85 3.66
N HIS A 51 39.21 -50.23 4.77
CA HIS A 51 40.24 -49.17 4.97
C HIS A 51 40.37 -47.83 4.17
N VAL A 52 40.08 -46.72 4.89
CA VAL A 52 40.97 -45.56 5.29
C VAL A 52 41.92 -44.84 4.28
N SER A 53 41.57 -43.58 3.91
CA SER A 53 42.30 -42.26 3.91
C SER A 53 43.80 -42.07 3.46
N PRO A 54 44.35 -40.84 3.19
CA PRO A 54 43.83 -39.58 2.57
C PRO A 54 44.77 -39.01 1.41
N PRO A 55 45.16 -37.71 1.25
CA PRO A 55 44.54 -36.76 0.28
C PRO A 55 45.48 -35.93 -0.69
N SER A 56 44.85 -35.26 -1.70
CA SER A 56 45.28 -33.98 -2.37
C SER A 56 46.54 -33.94 -3.28
N PRO A 57 46.80 -32.86 -4.07
CA PRO A 57 45.91 -32.02 -4.92
C PRO A 57 46.46 -31.79 -6.37
N GLY A 58 45.69 -31.16 -7.28
CA GLY A 58 46.19 -30.77 -8.62
C GLY A 58 45.30 -29.76 -9.39
N PHE A 59 45.91 -28.82 -10.12
CA PHE A 59 45.26 -27.64 -10.76
C PHE A 59 45.11 -27.74 -12.30
N CYS A 60 44.11 -27.03 -12.83
CA CYS A 60 44.03 -26.36 -14.15
C CYS A 60 43.92 -27.12 -15.51
N ASN A 61 42.72 -27.01 -16.11
CA ASN A 61 42.42 -26.57 -17.51
C ASN A 61 42.92 -27.42 -18.73
N PRO A 62 42.45 -27.19 -19.99
CA PRO A 62 41.22 -26.53 -20.49
C PRO A 62 40.43 -27.34 -21.57
N ASN A 63 39.38 -26.73 -22.14
CA ASN A 63 38.71 -27.03 -23.44
C ASN A 63 37.90 -28.33 -23.63
N LEU A 64 36.60 -28.19 -23.94
CA LEU A 64 36.03 -28.59 -25.25
C LEU A 64 34.60 -28.04 -25.49
N ASN A 65 34.16 -28.11 -26.75
CA ASN A 65 33.09 -27.30 -27.34
C ASN A 65 31.71 -27.99 -27.39
N PHE A 66 30.66 -27.16 -27.29
CA PHE A 66 29.30 -27.28 -27.85
C PHE A 66 28.63 -28.67 -28.04
N HIS A 67 27.44 -28.86 -27.44
CA HIS A 67 26.17 -28.63 -28.14
C HIS A 67 24.95 -28.61 -27.19
N MET A 68 23.89 -27.87 -27.56
CA MET A 68 22.63 -27.79 -26.80
C MET A 68 21.74 -29.00 -27.06
N ASN A 69 21.08 -29.54 -26.02
CA ASN A 69 19.62 -29.48 -25.90
C ASN A 69 19.08 -29.99 -24.56
N THR A 70 17.98 -29.37 -24.10
CA THR A 70 17.03 -29.85 -23.07
C THR A 70 17.60 -30.37 -21.73
N ALA A 71 17.66 -29.48 -20.74
CA ALA A 71 17.50 -29.83 -19.33
C ALA A 71 16.05 -29.46 -18.91
N GLY A 72 15.24 -30.32 -18.27
CA GLY A 72 15.56 -31.61 -17.67
C GLY A 72 15.94 -31.42 -16.20
N TYR A 73 14.97 -31.54 -15.30
CA TYR A 73 15.22 -31.49 -13.86
C TYR A 73 15.97 -32.75 -13.40
N ALA A 74 17.18 -32.58 -12.88
CA ALA A 74 17.89 -33.63 -12.15
C ALA A 74 18.73 -32.99 -11.03
N ALA A 75 18.27 -33.12 -9.79
CA ALA A 75 19.08 -32.87 -8.61
C ALA A 75 19.56 -34.22 -8.06
N GLN A 76 20.87 -34.44 -8.02
CA GLN A 76 21.44 -35.57 -7.28
C GLN A 76 21.60 -35.20 -5.81
N ASN A 77 20.90 -35.91 -4.93
CA ASN A 77 21.10 -35.82 -3.50
C ASN A 77 22.33 -36.64 -3.09
N PHE A 78 23.38 -35.98 -2.58
CA PHE A 78 24.38 -36.66 -1.76
C PHE A 78 23.84 -36.80 -0.33
N GLN A 79 23.63 -38.03 0.12
CA GLN A 79 23.32 -38.30 1.52
C GLN A 79 24.57 -38.09 2.38
N THR A 80 24.49 -37.18 3.35
CA THR A 80 25.41 -37.12 4.48
C THR A 80 24.61 -37.25 5.78
N ASN A 81 24.88 -38.31 6.54
CA ASN A 81 24.12 -38.64 7.75
C ASN A 81 24.52 -37.73 8.92
N ALA A 82 23.71 -36.71 9.21
CA ALA A 82 23.77 -35.96 10.46
C ALA A 82 22.36 -35.46 10.85
N PRO A 83 21.76 -35.95 11.96
CA PRO A 83 20.45 -35.47 12.41
C PRO A 83 20.59 -34.16 13.21
N GLY A 84 19.75 -33.16 12.94
CA GLY A 84 19.54 -32.05 13.89
C GLY A 84 19.25 -30.65 13.33
N TYR A 85 19.52 -30.36 12.05
CA TYR A 85 19.39 -28.99 11.52
C TYR A 85 18.33 -28.89 10.41
N PRO A 86 17.36 -27.95 10.50
CA PRO A 86 16.42 -27.69 9.41
C PRO A 86 17.14 -26.95 8.27
N ILE A 87 17.28 -27.60 7.12
CA ILE A 87 17.80 -26.99 5.89
C ILE A 87 16.74 -26.04 5.32
N GLN A 88 16.99 -24.73 5.33
CA GLN A 88 16.21 -23.77 4.56
C GLN A 88 16.82 -23.57 3.17
N ASN A 89 16.16 -24.14 2.15
CA ASN A 89 16.48 -23.85 0.76
C ASN A 89 16.01 -22.42 0.41
N VAL A 90 16.96 -21.51 0.21
CA VAL A 90 16.68 -20.18 -0.34
C VAL A 90 16.52 -20.30 -1.86
N HIS A 91 15.28 -20.45 -2.33
CA HIS A 91 14.98 -20.35 -3.75
C HIS A 91 15.04 -18.89 -4.21
N THR A 92 16.12 -18.52 -4.90
CA THR A 92 16.18 -17.29 -5.70
C THR A 92 15.67 -17.57 -7.11
N ASN A 93 14.78 -16.71 -7.62
CA ASN A 93 14.22 -16.85 -8.99
C ASN A 93 15.18 -16.30 -10.06
N THR A 94 16.49 -16.54 -9.92
CA THR A 94 17.54 -15.99 -10.79
C THR A 94 18.42 -17.13 -11.34
N PRO A 95 18.41 -17.40 -12.66
CA PRO A 95 19.31 -18.38 -13.25
C PRO A 95 20.77 -17.91 -13.13
N GLY A 96 21.67 -18.79 -12.65
CA GLY A 96 23.12 -18.64 -12.87
C GLY A 96 24.03 -18.31 -11.68
N TYR A 97 23.54 -18.28 -10.43
CA TYR A 97 24.41 -18.12 -9.25
C TYR A 97 24.58 -19.43 -8.48
N PRO A 98 25.83 -19.83 -8.11
CA PRO A 98 26.04 -20.93 -7.17
C PRO A 98 25.57 -20.53 -5.77
N THR A 99 24.76 -21.38 -5.15
CA THR A 99 24.28 -21.20 -3.77
C THR A 99 25.43 -21.34 -2.78
N GLN A 100 25.78 -20.26 -2.07
CA GLN A 100 26.61 -20.35 -0.86
C GLN A 100 25.70 -20.50 0.37
N ASN A 101 25.84 -21.63 1.07
CA ASN A 101 25.18 -21.87 2.35
C ASN A 101 25.92 -21.10 3.45
N PHE A 102 25.26 -20.12 4.07
CA PHE A 102 25.76 -19.50 5.29
C PHE A 102 25.40 -20.38 6.50
N HIS A 103 26.41 -20.98 7.13
CA HIS A 103 26.26 -21.62 8.44
C HIS A 103 26.45 -20.58 9.55
N THR A 104 25.38 -20.23 10.26
CA THR A 104 25.46 -19.45 11.51
C THR A 104 25.58 -20.40 12.70
N ASN A 105 26.80 -20.57 13.21
CA ASN A 105 27.08 -21.42 14.38
C ASN A 105 26.80 -20.68 15.71
N THR A 106 25.54 -20.59 16.11
CA THR A 106 25.15 -20.29 17.51
C THR A 106 23.79 -20.93 17.85
N PRO A 107 23.73 -21.88 18.81
CA PRO A 107 22.47 -22.34 19.38
C PRO A 107 21.98 -21.39 20.50
N ASP A 108 20.67 -21.43 20.74
CA ASP A 108 19.95 -20.83 21.86
C ASP A 108 20.15 -19.33 22.17
N TYR A 109 19.14 -18.52 21.81
CA TYR A 109 18.70 -17.42 22.66
C TYR A 109 17.17 -17.40 22.79
N SER A 110 16.68 -17.98 23.88
CA SER A 110 15.30 -17.76 24.31
C SER A 110 15.18 -16.36 24.91
N ALA A 111 14.74 -15.39 24.10
CA ALA A 111 14.47 -14.03 24.56
C ALA A 111 13.26 -13.99 25.50
N LYS A 112 13.47 -14.30 26.78
CA LYS A 112 12.55 -13.94 27.85
C LYS A 112 12.46 -12.42 27.91
N TYR A 113 11.32 -11.87 27.50
CA TYR A 113 11.00 -10.46 27.65
C TYR A 113 10.81 -10.09 29.13
N HIS A 114 11.91 -9.90 29.87
CA HIS A 114 11.91 -9.11 31.10
C HIS A 114 12.23 -7.65 30.76
N ALA A 115 11.21 -6.93 30.28
CA ALA A 115 11.26 -5.49 30.13
C ALA A 115 11.09 -4.81 31.49
N ASN A 116 12.14 -4.81 32.32
CA ASN A 116 12.26 -3.83 33.40
C ASN A 116 12.53 -2.47 32.79
N VAL A 117 11.47 -1.73 32.44
CA VAL A 117 11.56 -0.31 32.08
C VAL A 117 11.42 0.50 33.38
N PRO A 118 12.49 1.16 33.87
CA PRO A 118 12.38 1.99 35.06
C PRO A 118 11.64 3.29 34.74
N GLY A 119 10.50 3.50 35.38
CA GLY A 119 10.10 4.82 35.86
C GLY A 119 9.86 5.93 34.84
N HIS A 120 9.39 5.66 33.62
CA HIS A 120 8.66 6.69 32.87
C HIS A 120 7.22 6.74 33.36
N SER A 121 6.93 7.74 34.19
CA SER A 121 5.56 8.08 34.58
C SER A 121 4.75 8.38 33.31
N VAL A 122 3.80 7.50 33.01
CA VAL A 122 2.70 7.83 32.09
C VAL A 122 2.02 9.05 32.67
N GLN A 123 2.25 10.23 32.07
CA GLN A 123 1.49 11.41 32.44
C GLN A 123 0.03 11.10 32.19
N ASN A 124 -0.77 11.10 33.26
CA ASN A 124 -2.19 10.79 33.23
C ASN A 124 -2.93 11.85 32.38
N LEU A 125 -3.00 11.61 31.07
CA LEU A 125 -3.89 12.33 30.17
C LEU A 125 -5.32 11.96 30.56
N HIS A 126 -5.95 12.89 31.26
CA HIS A 126 -7.20 12.68 31.99
C HIS A 126 -8.38 12.50 31.04
N VAL A 127 -8.81 11.25 30.83
CA VAL A 127 -10.06 10.91 30.15
C VAL A 127 -11.22 11.09 31.14
N PRO A 128 -12.23 11.95 30.85
CA PRO A 128 -13.42 12.02 31.68
C PRO A 128 -14.29 10.75 31.47
N PRO A 129 -14.88 10.19 32.53
CA PRO A 129 -15.61 8.92 32.42
C PRO A 129 -16.92 9.08 31.62
N ILE A 130 -17.18 8.10 30.74
CA ILE A 130 -18.45 7.98 30.02
C ILE A 130 -19.37 7.06 30.84
N HIS A 131 -20.25 7.64 31.66
CA HIS A 131 -21.29 6.91 32.39
C HIS A 131 -22.69 7.30 31.90
N SER A 132 -23.56 6.28 31.90
CA SER A 132 -24.97 6.33 31.55
C SER A 132 -25.84 7.01 32.62
N ASN A 133 -27.02 7.46 32.21
CA ASN A 133 -28.01 8.20 33.02
C ASN A 133 -28.20 7.67 34.45
N GLY A 134 -27.98 8.57 35.40
CA GLY A 134 -28.50 8.56 36.76
C GLY A 134 -28.56 10.00 37.24
N ASP A 135 -29.71 10.46 37.71
CA ASP A 135 -29.90 11.88 38.04
C ASP A 135 -29.02 12.32 39.21
N ASN A 136 -28.12 13.27 38.95
CA ASN A 136 -27.65 14.24 39.94
C ASN A 136 -26.94 15.44 39.27
N GLN A 137 -27.10 16.62 39.86
CA GLN A 137 -26.62 17.89 39.29
C GLN A 137 -25.11 18.09 39.52
N GLY A 138 -24.28 17.38 38.75
CA GLY A 138 -22.84 17.63 38.61
C GLY A 138 -22.51 18.23 37.24
N GLN A 139 -21.64 19.23 37.18
CA GLN A 139 -21.24 19.85 35.90
C GLN A 139 -20.59 18.83 34.96
N LYS A 140 -21.30 18.51 33.87
CA LYS A 140 -20.89 17.54 32.86
C LYS A 140 -19.58 17.99 32.18
N ASN A 141 -18.52 17.19 32.28
CA ASN A 141 -17.28 17.35 31.49
C ASN A 141 -17.57 17.00 30.01
N LYS A 142 -18.29 17.87 29.32
CA LYS A 142 -18.65 17.72 27.91
C LYS A 142 -17.40 17.96 27.06
N ILE A 143 -16.79 16.88 26.54
CA ILE A 143 -15.74 17.00 25.53
C ILE A 143 -16.39 17.66 24.31
N SER A 144 -15.98 18.89 24.03
CA SER A 144 -16.48 19.67 22.91
C SER A 144 -15.29 20.01 22.02
N PRO A 145 -15.28 19.61 20.73
CA PRO A 145 -14.20 19.95 19.83
C PRO A 145 -14.09 21.47 19.69
N ARG A 146 -12.86 21.97 19.69
CA ARG A 146 -12.60 23.39 19.39
C ARG A 146 -12.61 23.59 17.87
N VAL A 147 -13.20 24.70 17.43
CA VAL A 147 -13.07 25.20 16.07
C VAL A 147 -11.59 25.36 15.71
N VAL A 148 -11.16 24.71 14.64
CA VAL A 148 -9.77 24.70 14.18
C VAL A 148 -9.47 25.96 13.36
N HIS A 149 -8.35 26.64 13.65
CA HIS A 149 -7.97 27.94 13.07
C HIS A 149 -6.87 27.79 11.99
N ILE A 150 -7.25 27.49 10.74
CA ILE A 150 -6.28 27.29 9.63
C ILE A 150 -5.45 28.53 9.30
N SER A 151 -4.36 28.33 8.53
CA SER A 151 -3.56 29.43 7.99
C SER A 151 -4.35 30.36 7.06
N ALA A 152 -3.95 31.63 7.02
CA ALA A 152 -4.54 32.63 6.14
C ALA A 152 -4.46 32.25 4.64
N ALA A 153 -3.43 31.51 4.23
CA ALA A 153 -3.32 31.02 2.85
C ALA A 153 -4.39 29.97 2.52
N LEU A 154 -4.63 29.01 3.43
CA LEU A 154 -5.70 28.02 3.22
C LEU A 154 -7.10 28.65 3.34
N HIS A 155 -7.26 29.65 4.21
CA HIS A 155 -8.48 30.47 4.30
C HIS A 155 -8.82 31.07 2.93
N ASN A 156 -7.86 31.81 2.36
CA ASN A 156 -8.07 32.53 1.10
C ASN A 156 -8.34 31.55 -0.05
N LEU A 157 -7.62 30.42 -0.10
CA LEU A 157 -7.83 29.39 -1.12
C LEU A 157 -9.27 28.82 -1.11
N LEU A 158 -9.79 28.48 0.07
CA LEU A 158 -11.14 27.94 0.24
C LEU A 158 -12.24 28.96 -0.12
N GLN A 159 -12.03 30.25 0.20
CA GLN A 159 -12.99 31.32 -0.11
C GLN A 159 -12.97 31.69 -1.60
N SER A 160 -11.78 31.74 -2.24
CA SER A 160 -11.64 32.14 -3.63
C SER A 160 -12.11 31.07 -4.63
N TYR A 161 -12.02 29.79 -4.28
CA TYR A 161 -12.25 28.67 -5.21
C TYR A 161 -13.13 27.54 -4.59
N PRO A 162 -14.34 27.85 -4.08
CA PRO A 162 -15.14 26.91 -3.26
C PRO A 162 -15.64 25.65 -4.00
N ASN A 163 -15.59 25.63 -5.33
CA ASN A 163 -15.94 24.45 -6.14
C ASN A 163 -14.77 23.47 -6.30
N GLU A 164 -13.53 23.96 -6.29
CA GLU A 164 -12.31 23.18 -6.51
C GLU A 164 -11.67 22.71 -5.19
N TYR A 165 -11.90 23.44 -4.10
CA TYR A 165 -11.29 23.17 -2.79
C TYR A 165 -12.38 23.06 -1.72
N SER A 166 -12.26 22.08 -0.81
CA SER A 166 -13.22 21.86 0.28
C SER A 166 -12.51 21.46 1.57
N ALA A 167 -12.97 21.94 2.72
CA ALA A 167 -12.43 21.59 4.04
C ALA A 167 -13.52 20.92 4.90
N VAL A 168 -13.23 19.71 5.38
CA VAL A 168 -14.27 18.81 5.92
C VAL A 168 -13.99 18.44 7.38
N PHE A 169 -14.18 19.43 8.26
CA PHE A 169 -13.98 19.33 9.71
C PHE A 169 -14.56 20.58 10.41
N PHE A 170 -14.51 20.60 11.74
CA PHE A 170 -14.95 21.73 12.58
C PHE A 170 -14.02 22.95 12.44
N HIS A 171 -14.39 23.88 11.55
CA HIS A 171 -13.47 24.88 11.00
C HIS A 171 -13.99 26.34 11.11
N GLN A 172 -13.11 27.32 11.35
CA GLN A 172 -13.48 28.72 11.57
C GLN A 172 -14.20 29.42 10.41
N LEU A 173 -14.10 28.92 9.17
CA LEU A 173 -14.83 29.45 8.00
C LEU A 173 -16.02 28.59 7.58
N ASN A 174 -16.25 27.49 8.30
CA ASN A 174 -17.46 26.70 8.15
C ASN A 174 -18.63 27.33 8.92
N THR A 175 -18.54 28.63 9.28
CA THR A 175 -19.61 29.46 9.83
C THR A 175 -20.83 29.59 8.90
N ASN A 176 -20.66 29.35 7.60
CA ASN A 176 -21.75 29.28 6.63
C ASN A 176 -22.50 27.91 6.63
N GLN A 177 -22.06 26.91 7.40
CA GLN A 177 -22.71 25.59 7.52
C GLN A 177 -23.84 25.61 8.56
N GLN A 178 -24.85 26.47 8.34
CA GLN A 178 -25.92 26.74 9.32
C GLN A 178 -26.80 25.52 9.69
N GLY A 179 -26.70 24.39 8.98
CA GLY A 179 -27.48 23.18 9.28
C GLY A 179 -26.86 22.18 10.26
N GLY A 180 -25.55 22.25 10.51
CA GLY A 180 -24.83 21.24 11.31
C GLY A 180 -25.15 19.79 10.88
N VAL A 181 -25.29 18.89 11.85
CA VAL A 181 -25.53 17.44 11.62
C VAL A 181 -26.73 17.14 10.70
N SER A 182 -27.75 18.02 10.64
CA SER A 182 -28.91 17.82 9.74
C SER A 182 -28.55 17.78 8.25
N GLN A 183 -27.42 18.36 7.84
CA GLN A 183 -26.96 18.34 6.46
C GLN A 183 -26.59 16.92 5.97
N HIS A 184 -26.24 16.02 6.89
CA HIS A 184 -26.03 14.60 6.60
C HIS A 184 -27.34 13.92 6.20
N ASP A 185 -28.45 14.29 6.83
CA ASP A 185 -29.77 13.78 6.48
C ASP A 185 -30.23 14.31 5.11
N VAL A 186 -29.99 15.60 4.83
CA VAL A 186 -30.28 16.21 3.53
C VAL A 186 -29.51 15.51 2.41
N LYS A 187 -28.23 15.19 2.64
CA LYS A 187 -27.29 14.65 1.63
C LYS A 187 -27.13 13.12 1.65
N TRP A 188 -27.86 12.39 2.50
CA TRP A 188 -27.71 10.94 2.72
C TRP A 188 -27.68 10.06 1.46
N HIS A 189 -28.50 10.41 0.46
CA HIS A 189 -28.58 9.73 -0.85
C HIS A 189 -28.00 10.57 -2.00
N HIS A 190 -27.33 11.69 -1.70
CA HIS A 190 -26.79 12.57 -2.72
C HIS A 190 -25.51 11.95 -3.31
N PRO A 191 -25.42 11.71 -4.63
CA PRO A 191 -24.38 10.85 -5.22
C PRO A 191 -22.95 11.41 -5.10
N VAL A 192 -22.79 12.69 -4.72
CA VAL A 192 -21.49 13.36 -4.54
C VAL A 192 -21.03 13.46 -3.09
N PHE A 193 -21.75 12.89 -2.10
CA PHE A 193 -21.37 12.93 -0.69
C PHE A 193 -21.34 11.55 -0.03
N VAL A 194 -20.40 11.36 0.90
CA VAL A 194 -20.27 10.15 1.73
C VAL A 194 -21.43 10.07 2.73
N SER A 195 -22.15 8.96 2.69
CA SER A 195 -23.20 8.61 3.66
C SER A 195 -22.58 8.28 5.03
N THR A 196 -22.82 9.12 6.04
CA THR A 196 -22.17 9.04 7.37
C THR A 196 -22.91 8.15 8.38
N PRO A 197 -22.19 7.41 9.25
CA PRO A 197 -22.82 6.40 10.12
C PRO A 197 -23.82 6.98 11.13
N PHE A 198 -23.73 8.28 11.43
CA PHE A 198 -24.57 9.00 12.39
C PHE A 198 -25.77 9.74 11.76
N CYS A 199 -25.98 9.63 10.45
CA CYS A 199 -27.16 10.16 9.79
C CYS A 199 -28.45 9.53 10.34
N SER A 200 -29.50 10.32 10.57
CA SER A 200 -30.78 9.83 11.11
C SER A 200 -31.50 8.86 10.17
N LYS A 201 -31.18 8.91 8.87
CA LYS A 201 -31.68 8.02 7.81
C LYS A 201 -30.90 6.70 7.72
N ASN A 202 -29.84 6.51 8.50
CA ASN A 202 -29.13 5.25 8.62
C ASN A 202 -29.93 4.29 9.51
N ILE A 203 -30.92 3.59 8.95
CA ILE A 203 -31.83 2.72 9.70
C ILE A 203 -31.35 1.26 9.69
N LEU A 204 -31.32 0.64 10.88
CA LEU A 204 -31.14 -0.78 11.08
C LEU A 204 -32.52 -1.46 11.12
N LEU A 205 -32.77 -2.34 10.16
CA LEU A 205 -34.06 -3.03 10.00
C LEU A 205 -34.11 -4.32 10.85
N GLN A 206 -34.55 -4.17 12.10
CA GLN A 206 -34.88 -5.28 13.00
C GLN A 206 -36.36 -5.20 13.39
N GLY A 207 -37.24 -5.82 12.61
CA GLY A 207 -38.69 -5.84 12.87
C GLY A 207 -39.44 -4.56 12.45
N PRO A 208 -40.73 -4.44 12.80
CA PRO A 208 -41.58 -3.32 12.38
C PRO A 208 -41.14 -1.99 13.02
N GLY A 209 -40.84 -0.99 12.19
CA GLY A 209 -40.46 0.36 12.60
C GLY A 209 -38.98 0.70 12.37
N GLY A 210 -38.07 -0.27 12.54
CA GLY A 210 -36.62 -0.05 12.45
C GLY A 210 -36.07 0.86 13.56
N VAL A 211 -34.75 0.90 13.70
CA VAL A 211 -34.07 1.80 14.65
C VAL A 211 -32.94 2.57 13.99
N GLN A 212 -32.67 3.80 14.44
CA GLN A 212 -31.49 4.53 14.00
C GLN A 212 -30.23 3.73 14.36
N LYS A 213 -29.48 3.31 13.35
CA LYS A 213 -28.30 2.46 13.48
C LYS A 213 -27.23 3.09 14.37
N TRP A 214 -27.13 4.42 14.35
CA TRP A 214 -26.21 5.15 15.21
C TRP A 214 -26.48 4.96 16.70
N ASN A 215 -27.75 4.93 17.14
CA ASN A 215 -28.10 4.76 18.55
C ASN A 215 -27.66 3.38 19.05
N GLN A 216 -27.74 2.35 18.20
CA GLN A 216 -27.20 1.02 18.48
C GLN A 216 -25.66 1.03 18.49
N ILE A 217 -25.00 1.69 17.53
CA ILE A 217 -23.54 1.86 17.51
C ILE A 217 -23.04 2.54 18.79
N GLU A 218 -23.67 3.65 19.20
CA GLU A 218 -23.29 4.42 20.39
C GLU A 218 -23.43 3.61 21.66
N LYS A 219 -24.60 2.99 21.88
CA LYS A 219 -24.86 2.10 23.02
C LYS A 219 -23.83 0.97 23.10
N THR A 220 -23.60 0.28 21.98
CA THR A 220 -22.75 -0.91 21.96
C THR A 220 -21.26 -0.58 22.06
N LEU A 221 -20.78 0.49 21.40
CA LEU A 221 -19.38 0.92 21.55
C LEU A 221 -19.10 1.48 22.95
N THR A 222 -20.05 2.19 23.56
CA THR A 222 -19.93 2.63 24.97
C THR A 222 -19.79 1.44 25.91
N SER A 223 -20.61 0.39 25.73
CA SER A 223 -20.50 -0.85 26.49
C SER A 223 -19.17 -1.57 26.25
N LEU A 224 -18.70 -1.67 25.00
CA LEU A 224 -17.39 -2.22 24.65
C LEU A 224 -16.26 -1.51 25.40
N SER A 225 -16.24 -0.18 25.39
CA SER A 225 -15.24 0.62 26.10
C SER A 225 -15.26 0.35 27.61
N HIS A 226 -16.46 0.31 28.22
CA HIS A 226 -16.63 0.01 29.64
C HIS A 226 -16.14 -1.41 30.01
N ASN A 227 -16.43 -2.40 29.16
CA ASN A 227 -16.01 -3.79 29.34
C ASN A 227 -14.49 -3.96 29.19
N CYS A 228 -13.86 -3.21 28.27
CA CYS A 228 -12.41 -3.18 28.14
C CYS A 228 -11.70 -2.54 29.35
N VAL A 229 -12.24 -1.45 29.91
CA VAL A 229 -11.66 -0.77 31.08
C VAL A 229 -11.84 -1.58 32.36
N SER A 230 -13.04 -2.13 32.60
CA SER A 230 -13.33 -2.88 33.82
C SER A 230 -12.76 -4.31 33.80
N ASN A 231 -12.81 -4.97 32.64
CA ASN A 231 -12.35 -6.34 32.32
C ASN A 231 -12.48 -7.40 33.45
N ILE A 232 -13.56 -7.30 34.24
CA ILE A 232 -13.80 -8.12 35.45
C ILE A 232 -13.83 -9.63 35.11
N GLN A 233 -14.20 -9.97 33.88
CA GLN A 233 -14.33 -11.35 33.39
C GLN A 233 -13.14 -11.83 32.53
N GLN A 234 -12.03 -11.07 32.45
CA GLN A 234 -10.85 -11.38 31.63
C GLN A 234 -11.19 -11.73 30.16
N GLN A 235 -12.22 -11.08 29.59
CA GLN A 235 -12.64 -11.37 28.23
C GLN A 235 -11.61 -10.85 27.22
N ARG A 236 -11.34 -11.65 26.18
CA ARG A 236 -10.41 -11.27 25.11
C ARG A 236 -11.00 -10.14 24.27
N ALA A 237 -10.18 -9.15 23.89
CA ALA A 237 -10.57 -8.04 23.03
C ALA A 237 -11.24 -8.50 21.73
N GLU A 238 -10.76 -9.60 21.12
CA GLU A 238 -11.37 -10.24 19.95
C GLU A 238 -12.84 -10.58 20.16
N SER A 239 -13.18 -11.22 21.29
CA SER A 239 -14.55 -11.59 21.63
C SER A 239 -15.40 -10.33 21.86
N LEU A 240 -14.89 -9.38 22.64
CA LEU A 240 -15.60 -8.13 22.94
C LEU A 240 -15.93 -7.34 21.67
N MET A 241 -14.96 -7.16 20.76
CA MET A 241 -15.16 -6.50 19.46
C MET A 241 -16.11 -7.30 18.55
N ARG A 242 -15.98 -8.63 18.49
CA ARG A 242 -16.81 -9.50 17.66
C ARG A 242 -18.28 -9.42 18.06
N HIS A 243 -18.58 -9.44 19.35
CA HIS A 243 -19.94 -9.25 19.87
C HIS A 243 -20.43 -7.82 19.60
N ALA A 244 -19.61 -6.81 19.92
CA ALA A 244 -19.98 -5.41 19.75
C ALA A 244 -20.34 -5.03 18.30
N ILE A 245 -19.62 -5.53 17.31
CA ILE A 245 -19.92 -5.19 15.91
C ILE A 245 -21.14 -5.97 15.38
N ALA A 246 -21.40 -7.18 15.88
CA ALA A 246 -22.53 -8.01 15.46
C ALA A 246 -23.91 -7.38 15.77
N GLU A 247 -23.96 -6.53 16.80
CA GLU A 247 -25.17 -5.77 17.20
C GLU A 247 -25.68 -4.81 16.11
N TYR A 248 -24.80 -4.30 15.23
CA TYR A 248 -25.15 -3.34 14.18
C TYR A 248 -24.68 -3.74 12.76
N ASP A 249 -23.94 -4.83 12.62
CA ASP A 249 -23.75 -5.55 11.36
C ASP A 249 -23.84 -7.07 11.60
N HIS A 250 -25.05 -7.61 11.49
CA HIS A 250 -25.31 -9.06 11.62
C HIS A 250 -24.52 -9.92 10.62
N GLY A 251 -24.10 -9.34 9.49
CA GLY A 251 -23.28 -10.03 8.50
C GLY A 251 -21.79 -10.06 8.84
N VAL A 252 -21.33 -9.38 9.90
CA VAL A 252 -19.89 -9.20 10.17
C VAL A 252 -19.14 -10.53 10.31
N GLN A 253 -19.77 -11.54 10.90
CA GLN A 253 -19.16 -12.86 11.11
C GLN A 253 -18.79 -13.58 9.79
N ALA A 254 -19.52 -13.29 8.71
CA ALA A 254 -19.25 -13.83 7.38
C ALA A 254 -18.35 -12.91 6.51
N LYS A 255 -18.18 -11.64 6.92
CA LYS A 255 -17.42 -10.61 6.19
C LYS A 255 -16.02 -10.36 6.75
N THR A 256 -15.75 -10.77 7.99
CA THR A 256 -14.55 -10.38 8.71
C THR A 256 -14.05 -11.54 9.56
N ASP A 257 -12.84 -12.02 9.29
CA ASP A 257 -12.14 -12.86 10.25
C ASP A 257 -11.54 -11.99 11.37
N PHE A 258 -11.85 -12.35 12.61
CA PHE A 258 -11.23 -11.75 13.79
C PHE A 258 -10.11 -12.64 14.36
N GLY A 259 -9.80 -13.78 13.72
CA GLY A 259 -8.78 -14.74 14.14
C GLY A 259 -7.41 -14.11 14.43
N THR A 260 -6.99 -13.14 13.62
CA THR A 260 -5.74 -12.37 13.82
C THR A 260 -5.71 -11.64 15.17
N LEU A 261 -6.86 -11.19 15.69
CA LEU A 261 -6.96 -10.51 16.99
C LEU A 261 -6.80 -11.48 18.19
N LYS A 262 -6.70 -12.79 17.96
CA LYS A 262 -6.44 -13.80 19.00
C LYS A 262 -4.96 -13.94 19.33
N ASN A 263 -4.05 -13.35 18.54
CA ASN A 263 -2.63 -13.27 18.85
C ASN A 263 -2.44 -12.53 20.20
N SER A 264 -1.56 -13.02 21.07
CA SER A 264 -1.36 -12.51 22.44
C SER A 264 -0.95 -11.03 22.50
N ASP A 265 -0.09 -10.63 21.56
CA ASP A 265 0.59 -9.34 21.56
C ASP A 265 -0.38 -8.27 21.03
N VAL A 266 -1.22 -8.67 20.07
CA VAL A 266 -2.36 -7.89 19.58
C VAL A 266 -3.47 -7.81 20.64
N ALA A 267 -3.82 -8.92 21.29
CA ALA A 267 -4.92 -8.96 22.26
C ALA A 267 -4.63 -8.12 23.51
N SER A 268 -3.40 -8.15 24.02
CA SER A 268 -2.99 -7.40 25.22
C SER A 268 -2.94 -5.88 25.00
N SER A 269 -2.47 -5.43 23.82
CA SER A 269 -2.44 -4.01 23.45
C SER A 269 -3.80 -3.43 23.05
N LEU A 270 -4.71 -4.24 22.51
CA LEU A 270 -6.04 -3.77 22.11
C LEU A 270 -6.94 -3.39 23.29
N VAL A 271 -6.90 -4.11 24.43
CA VAL A 271 -7.80 -3.81 25.56
C VAL A 271 -7.60 -2.38 26.09
N SER A 272 -6.35 -1.90 26.15
CA SER A 272 -6.05 -0.53 26.56
C SER A 272 -6.29 0.51 25.47
N THR A 273 -6.23 0.12 24.19
CA THR A 273 -6.35 1.05 23.05
C THR A 273 -7.79 1.25 22.57
N ILE A 274 -8.64 0.22 22.67
CA ILE A 274 -10.06 0.27 22.26
C ILE A 274 -10.84 1.45 22.88
N PRO A 275 -10.73 1.75 24.20
CA PRO A 275 -11.43 2.88 24.80
C PRO A 275 -11.13 4.24 24.13
N TYR A 276 -9.88 4.47 23.72
CA TYR A 276 -9.49 5.69 23.01
C TYR A 276 -10.07 5.73 21.58
N ILE A 277 -10.00 4.61 20.85
CA ILE A 277 -10.60 4.48 19.50
C ILE A 277 -12.11 4.72 19.56
N VAL A 278 -12.80 4.13 20.53
CA VAL A 278 -14.24 4.33 20.77
C VAL A 278 -14.54 5.80 21.08
N GLY A 279 -13.76 6.43 21.97
CA GLY A 279 -13.94 7.84 22.32
C GLY A 279 -13.93 8.75 21.08
N TYR A 280 -12.91 8.61 20.22
CA TYR A 280 -12.83 9.38 18.98
C TYR A 280 -13.92 9.01 17.97
N ALA A 281 -14.31 7.72 17.87
CA ALA A 281 -15.37 7.29 16.96
C ALA A 281 -16.74 7.87 17.34
N LEU A 282 -17.07 7.92 18.64
CA LEU A 282 -18.33 8.49 19.12
C LEU A 282 -18.36 10.02 19.06
N MET A 283 -17.19 10.68 19.02
CA MET A 283 -17.10 12.12 18.75
C MET A 283 -17.45 12.50 17.30
N LEU A 284 -17.48 11.57 16.34
CA LEU A 284 -17.60 11.86 14.91
C LEU A 284 -18.73 12.85 14.51
N PRO A 285 -19.96 12.80 15.08
CA PRO A 285 -21.02 13.78 14.76
C PRO A 285 -20.65 15.22 15.16
N SER A 286 -19.78 15.39 16.17
CA SER A 286 -19.28 16.70 16.60
C SER A 286 -18.06 17.18 15.80
N LEU A 287 -17.35 16.26 15.15
CA LEU A 287 -16.15 16.56 14.35
C LEU A 287 -16.49 16.89 12.90
N LEU A 288 -17.52 16.23 12.37
CA LEU A 288 -17.87 16.21 10.95
C LEU A 288 -19.19 16.96 10.71
N ALA A 289 -19.12 18.30 10.72
CA ALA A 289 -20.29 19.17 10.56
C ALA A 289 -21.03 18.96 9.22
N GLU A 290 -20.31 18.70 8.14
CA GLU A 290 -20.84 18.42 6.79
C GLU A 290 -20.33 17.07 6.26
N PRO A 291 -21.08 16.38 5.37
CA PRO A 291 -20.60 15.19 4.69
C PRO A 291 -19.34 15.43 3.86
N ILE A 292 -18.46 14.43 3.82
CA ILE A 292 -17.28 14.43 2.94
C ILE A 292 -17.76 14.36 1.49
N PRO A 293 -17.38 15.29 0.59
CA PRO A 293 -17.65 15.13 -0.83
C PRO A 293 -16.79 14.00 -1.40
N PHE A 294 -17.33 13.22 -2.33
CA PHE A 294 -16.52 12.33 -3.14
C PHE A 294 -15.57 13.14 -4.03
N LEU A 295 -14.37 12.60 -4.24
CA LEU A 295 -13.47 12.92 -5.34
C LEU A 295 -13.88 12.06 -6.54
N LYS A 296 -14.77 12.60 -7.37
CA LYS A 296 -15.43 11.94 -8.51
C LYS A 296 -14.54 11.85 -9.75
N LYS A 297 -14.77 10.84 -10.59
CA LYS A 297 -14.11 10.75 -11.90
C LYS A 297 -14.32 11.99 -12.76
N ASN A 298 -13.29 12.36 -13.52
CA ASN A 298 -13.21 13.49 -14.44
C ASN A 298 -13.22 14.89 -13.80
N GLU A 299 -13.09 15.00 -12.47
CA GLU A 299 -13.01 16.29 -11.78
C GLU A 299 -11.59 16.59 -11.28
N ASN A 300 -11.25 17.88 -11.20
CA ASN A 300 -10.11 18.37 -10.42
C ASN A 300 -10.67 18.91 -9.11
N LYS A 301 -10.30 18.31 -7.98
CA LYS A 301 -10.82 18.71 -6.67
C LYS A 301 -9.86 18.33 -5.55
N THR A 302 -9.77 19.21 -4.54
CA THR A 302 -8.92 19.01 -3.37
C THR A 302 -9.74 19.06 -2.09
N ILE A 303 -9.62 18.04 -1.25
CA ILE A 303 -10.24 17.99 0.09
C ILE A 303 -9.15 18.12 1.15
N TYR A 304 -9.36 18.99 2.13
CA TYR A 304 -8.50 19.17 3.30
C TYR A 304 -9.12 18.57 4.55
N PHE A 305 -8.27 17.98 5.39
CA PHE A 305 -8.58 17.51 6.74
C PHE A 305 -7.54 18.02 7.74
N THR A 306 -7.97 18.23 8.98
CA THR A 306 -7.09 18.47 10.13
C THR A 306 -6.70 17.14 10.77
N LYS A 307 -5.43 17.00 11.16
CA LYS A 307 -4.96 15.81 11.87
C LYS A 307 -5.26 15.83 13.37
N GLU A 308 -5.00 16.97 14.02
CA GLU A 308 -5.15 17.09 15.47
C GLU A 308 -6.58 17.46 15.89
N LEU A 309 -7.02 16.83 16.98
CA LEU A 309 -8.22 17.22 17.70
C LEU A 309 -7.83 18.05 18.93
N GLN A 310 -8.05 19.36 18.89
CA GLN A 310 -7.83 20.22 20.04
C GLN A 310 -8.87 19.95 21.14
N MET A 311 -8.53 19.04 22.05
CA MET A 311 -9.29 18.79 23.28
C MET A 311 -8.92 19.79 24.38
N LYS A 312 -9.92 20.23 25.16
CA LYS A 312 -9.71 21.13 26.31
C LYS A 312 -9.03 20.40 27.47
N ASN A 313 -7.70 20.42 27.52
CA ASN A 313 -6.99 20.16 28.78
C ASN A 313 -7.13 21.37 29.73
N ARG A 314 -7.25 21.10 31.04
CA ARG A 314 -7.38 22.13 32.08
C ARG A 314 -6.11 22.99 32.27
N ALA A 315 -4.98 22.53 31.75
CA ALA A 315 -3.74 23.32 31.67
C ALA A 315 -3.68 24.03 30.30
N GLY A 316 -3.68 25.36 30.30
CA GLY A 316 -3.83 26.22 29.12
C GLY A 316 -2.65 26.29 28.15
N ASN A 317 -1.89 25.21 27.98
CA ASN A 317 -0.79 25.17 27.01
C ASN A 317 -1.36 25.06 25.58
N GLN A 318 -1.31 26.17 24.83
CA GLN A 318 -1.65 26.20 23.41
C GLN A 318 -0.65 25.38 22.59
N CYS A 319 -1.08 24.25 22.03
CA CYS A 319 -0.44 23.73 20.82
C CYS A 319 -0.89 24.61 19.64
N ASN A 320 0.03 25.42 19.11
CA ASN A 320 -0.25 26.38 18.03
C ASN A 320 0.04 25.84 16.62
N SER A 321 0.54 24.60 16.49
CA SER A 321 0.78 23.97 15.19
C SER A 321 -0.41 23.10 14.81
N GLN A 322 -1.22 23.55 13.85
CA GLN A 322 -2.31 22.74 13.30
C GLN A 322 -1.86 22.09 12.01
N GLU A 323 -1.77 20.77 12.03
CA GLU A 323 -1.35 20.01 10.87
C GLU A 323 -2.53 19.67 9.96
N ILE A 324 -2.37 20.04 8.69
CA ILE A 324 -3.34 19.78 7.62
C ILE A 324 -2.82 18.65 6.73
N ILE A 325 -3.74 17.80 6.27
CA ILE A 325 -3.52 16.86 5.17
C ILE A 325 -4.52 17.18 4.04
N SER A 326 -4.07 17.05 2.79
CA SER A 326 -4.89 17.33 1.60
C SER A 326 -4.86 16.19 0.61
N PHE A 327 -6.02 15.89 0.02
CA PHE A 327 -6.23 14.87 -1.00
C PHE A 327 -6.73 15.56 -2.27
N GLN A 328 -5.86 15.67 -3.29
CA GLN A 328 -6.17 16.27 -4.58
C GLN A 328 -6.38 15.17 -5.62
N ARG A 329 -7.61 15.02 -6.14
CA ARG A 329 -7.83 14.33 -7.41
C ARG A 329 -7.45 15.29 -8.53
N ARG A 330 -6.58 14.84 -9.42
CA ARG A 330 -6.07 15.62 -10.55
C ARG A 330 -6.39 14.88 -11.85
N CYS A 331 -7.08 15.57 -12.74
CA CYS A 331 -7.58 15.07 -14.02
C CYS A 331 -7.09 15.98 -15.15
N ILE A 332 -6.18 15.49 -16.00
CA ILE A 332 -5.60 16.25 -17.11
C ILE A 332 -5.83 15.49 -18.40
N LYS A 333 -6.55 16.09 -19.36
CA LYS A 333 -6.86 15.42 -20.65
C LYS A 333 -5.59 15.15 -21.47
N PRO A 334 -5.50 14.04 -22.22
CA PRO A 334 -4.38 13.79 -23.13
C PRO A 334 -4.31 14.85 -24.23
N SER A 335 -3.29 15.71 -24.15
CA SER A 335 -3.04 16.79 -25.13
C SER A 335 -1.61 16.77 -25.70
N GLN A 336 -0.72 15.96 -25.14
CA GLN A 336 0.70 16.02 -25.45
C GLN A 336 1.08 15.23 -26.70
N ASN A 337 1.76 15.91 -27.64
CA ASN A 337 2.34 15.29 -28.82
C ASN A 337 3.81 14.90 -28.54
N TRP A 338 4.00 13.71 -27.95
CA TRP A 338 5.30 13.19 -27.56
C TRP A 338 6.33 13.22 -28.71
N PHE A 339 5.94 12.84 -29.95
CA PHE A 339 6.80 12.88 -31.14
C PHE A 339 7.41 14.26 -31.46
N LYS A 340 6.74 15.35 -31.07
CA LYS A 340 7.15 16.74 -31.31
C LYS A 340 7.76 17.41 -30.09
N SER A 341 8.00 16.69 -28.99
CA SER A 341 8.58 17.30 -27.79
C SER A 341 10.07 17.63 -27.95
N TYR A 342 10.40 18.90 -27.74
CA TYR A 342 11.76 19.42 -27.66
C TYR A 342 12.28 19.52 -26.22
N ALA A 343 11.50 19.07 -25.22
CA ALA A 343 11.92 19.13 -23.83
C ALA A 343 13.24 18.36 -23.61
N PRO A 344 14.26 18.96 -22.98
CA PRO A 344 15.49 18.25 -22.64
C PRO A 344 15.20 17.20 -21.57
N LEU A 345 15.94 16.10 -21.57
CA LEU A 345 15.85 15.11 -20.50
C LEU A 345 16.44 15.68 -19.19
N ASN A 346 15.70 15.54 -18.09
CA ASN A 346 16.11 16.05 -16.79
C ASN A 346 17.18 15.16 -16.13
N LEU A 347 17.73 15.61 -15.00
CA LEU A 347 18.75 14.87 -14.26
C LEU A 347 18.17 13.60 -13.65
N VAL A 348 18.86 12.48 -13.86
CA VAL A 348 18.59 11.20 -13.19
C VAL A 348 19.61 10.99 -12.07
N LYS A 349 19.12 10.63 -10.89
CA LYS A 349 19.91 10.07 -9.79
C LYS A 349 19.43 8.65 -9.54
N VAL A 350 20.34 7.73 -9.21
CA VAL A 350 19.98 6.37 -8.82
C VAL A 350 20.28 6.19 -7.34
N GLU A 351 19.29 5.74 -6.58
CA GLU A 351 19.40 5.38 -5.17
C GLU A 351 19.33 3.85 -5.08
N GLN A 352 20.38 3.25 -4.54
CA GLN A 352 20.53 1.79 -4.55
C GLN A 352 19.95 1.14 -3.29
N ASN A 353 20.00 1.83 -2.15
CA ASN A 353 19.86 1.19 -0.84
C ASN A 353 18.65 1.68 -0.04
N LYS A 354 18.17 2.91 -0.30
CA LYS A 354 17.02 3.49 0.40
C LYS A 354 15.71 3.21 -0.32
N LYS A 355 14.63 3.15 0.43
CA LYS A 355 13.25 3.05 -0.04
C LYS A 355 12.72 4.43 -0.47
N ILE A 356 11.55 4.48 -1.13
CA ILE A 356 10.98 5.73 -1.69
C ILE A 356 10.45 6.64 -0.57
N GLU A 357 9.86 6.06 0.47
CA GLU A 357 9.31 6.79 1.61
C GLU A 357 10.39 7.44 2.49
N GLU A 358 11.64 6.96 2.42
CA GLU A 358 12.82 7.59 3.04
C GLU A 358 13.34 8.83 2.28
N ALA A 359 12.80 9.14 1.10
CA ALA A 359 13.13 10.38 0.39
C ALA A 359 12.58 11.61 1.15
N HIS A 360 13.38 12.66 1.29
CA HIS A 360 12.98 13.89 1.98
C HIS A 360 12.82 15.03 0.97
N SER A 361 11.78 15.85 1.13
CA SER A 361 11.49 17.01 0.27
C SER A 361 11.31 16.68 -1.23
N MET A 362 10.73 15.50 -1.53
CA MET A 362 10.45 15.01 -2.88
C MET A 362 8.97 14.64 -3.04
N LEU A 363 8.49 14.61 -4.29
CA LEU A 363 7.22 13.95 -4.63
C LEU A 363 7.47 12.43 -4.71
N LYS A 364 6.87 11.67 -3.82
CA LYS A 364 7.01 10.21 -3.73
C LYS A 364 5.97 9.52 -4.59
N VAL A 365 6.38 8.57 -5.42
CA VAL A 365 5.44 7.79 -6.22
C VAL A 365 4.96 6.58 -5.44
N ASP A 366 3.64 6.50 -5.27
CA ASP A 366 2.95 5.30 -4.83
C ASP A 366 2.57 4.46 -6.07
N PHE A 367 2.94 3.17 -6.05
CA PHE A 367 2.70 2.24 -7.16
C PHE A 367 1.28 1.67 -7.08
N ALA A 368 0.32 2.57 -7.20
CA ALA A 368 -1.04 2.37 -6.77
C ALA A 368 -1.83 1.36 -7.60
N ASN A 369 -2.88 0.82 -7.01
CA ASN A 369 -4.02 0.30 -7.75
C ASN A 369 -4.93 1.47 -8.17
N LYS A 370 -5.64 1.34 -9.30
CA LYS A 370 -6.64 2.35 -9.70
C LYS A 370 -7.72 2.56 -8.64
N ARG A 371 -8.00 1.56 -7.79
CA ARG A 371 -8.70 1.72 -6.51
C ARG A 371 -7.65 1.91 -5.40
N VAL A 372 -7.25 3.17 -5.19
CA VAL A 372 -6.19 3.64 -4.28
C VAL A 372 -6.17 2.90 -2.93
N GLY A 373 -4.97 2.59 -2.44
CA GLY A 373 -4.74 1.76 -1.25
C GLY A 373 -4.95 0.26 -1.49
N GLY A 374 -5.14 -0.17 -2.75
CA GLY A 374 -5.16 -1.57 -3.19
C GLY A 374 -5.90 -2.53 -2.26
N GLY A 375 -5.15 -3.51 -1.75
CA GLY A 375 -5.57 -4.54 -0.81
C GLY A 375 -5.33 -4.22 0.67
N VAL A 376 -5.09 -2.97 1.08
CA VAL A 376 -4.64 -2.64 2.47
C VAL A 376 -5.63 -3.06 3.57
N MET A 377 -6.91 -3.17 3.23
CA MET A 377 -7.96 -3.66 4.14
C MET A 377 -8.10 -5.19 4.16
N ASN A 378 -7.31 -5.90 3.35
CA ASN A 378 -7.38 -7.34 3.06
C ASN A 378 -5.95 -7.95 3.19
N GLU A 379 -5.55 -8.80 2.24
CA GLU A 379 -4.27 -9.54 2.23
C GLU A 379 -3.13 -8.80 1.49
N GLY A 380 -3.33 -7.55 1.06
CA GLY A 380 -2.33 -6.79 0.33
C GLY A 380 -1.16 -6.39 1.22
N ALA A 381 0.07 -6.64 0.76
CA ALA A 381 1.31 -6.35 1.48
C ALA A 381 2.46 -6.06 0.50
N VAL A 382 2.20 -5.36 -0.60
CA VAL A 382 3.22 -4.85 -1.52
C VAL A 382 3.37 -3.33 -1.35
N MET A 383 4.09 -2.64 -2.25
CA MET A 383 4.47 -1.22 -2.08
C MET A 383 3.32 -0.31 -1.58
N GLU A 384 2.16 -0.33 -2.23
CA GLU A 384 1.01 0.51 -1.89
C GLU A 384 0.46 0.19 -0.48
N GLU A 385 0.20 -1.09 -0.17
CA GLU A 385 -0.38 -1.43 1.13
C GLU A 385 0.60 -1.27 2.29
N ILE A 386 1.89 -1.52 2.05
CA ILE A 386 2.96 -1.28 3.03
C ILE A 386 3.06 0.21 3.34
N LEU A 387 3.03 1.07 2.31
CA LEU A 387 3.01 2.52 2.49
C LEU A 387 1.78 2.96 3.28
N PHE A 388 0.59 2.44 2.97
CA PHE A 388 -0.63 2.79 3.69
C PHE A 388 -0.66 2.22 5.11
N ALA A 389 0.03 1.12 5.40
CA ALA A 389 0.20 0.60 6.76
C ALA A 389 1.21 1.44 7.58
N ALA A 390 2.29 1.93 6.95
CA ALA A 390 3.27 2.81 7.60
C ALA A 390 2.73 4.24 7.81
N CYS A 391 1.89 4.71 6.90
CA CYS A 391 1.25 6.03 6.87
C CYS A 391 -0.29 5.87 6.87
N PRO A 392 -0.92 5.45 7.98
CA PRO A 392 -2.35 5.10 8.05
C PRO A 392 -3.33 6.21 7.67
N GLU A 393 -2.90 7.47 7.70
CA GLU A 393 -3.69 8.62 7.22
C GLU A 393 -4.06 8.49 5.73
N LEU A 394 -3.25 7.78 4.94
CA LEU A 394 -3.53 7.52 3.52
C LEU A 394 -4.79 6.66 3.34
N ILE A 395 -5.11 5.78 4.29
CA ILE A 395 -6.24 4.83 4.20
C ILE A 395 -7.58 5.55 4.05
N ILE A 396 -7.75 6.75 4.62
CA ILE A 396 -9.01 7.51 4.52
C ILE A 396 -9.34 7.91 3.08
N SER A 397 -8.36 8.00 2.18
CA SER A 397 -8.59 8.27 0.75
C SER A 397 -9.56 7.28 0.10
N ARG A 398 -9.57 6.02 0.57
CA ARG A 398 -10.48 4.95 0.12
C ARG A 398 -11.96 5.24 0.38
N LEU A 399 -12.26 6.11 1.35
CA LEU A 399 -13.63 6.47 1.71
C LEU A 399 -14.29 7.32 0.63
N PHE A 400 -13.54 8.26 0.05
CA PHE A 400 -14.09 9.32 -0.80
C PHE A 400 -13.51 9.36 -2.22
N THR A 401 -12.48 8.57 -2.55
CA THR A 401 -11.87 8.59 -3.89
C THR A 401 -12.45 7.49 -4.78
N GLU A 402 -13.14 7.86 -5.87
CA GLU A 402 -13.54 6.89 -6.90
C GLU A 402 -12.31 6.32 -7.63
N SER A 403 -12.45 5.14 -8.23
CA SER A 403 -11.41 4.53 -9.08
C SER A 403 -10.84 5.56 -10.07
N LEU A 404 -9.51 5.63 -10.18
CA LEU A 404 -8.80 6.49 -11.13
C LEU A 404 -9.03 5.98 -12.57
N GLU A 405 -9.27 6.91 -13.49
CA GLU A 405 -9.21 6.70 -14.95
C GLU A 405 -7.80 6.99 -15.49
N ASP A 406 -7.54 6.63 -16.75
CA ASP A 406 -6.20 6.72 -17.38
C ASP A 406 -5.58 8.14 -17.39
N ASN A 407 -6.42 9.17 -17.28
CA ASN A 407 -6.05 10.59 -17.27
C ASN A 407 -6.03 11.22 -15.87
N GLU A 408 -6.08 10.40 -14.81
CA GLU A 408 -6.24 10.85 -13.43
C GLU A 408 -5.20 10.29 -12.46
N VAL A 409 -4.94 11.02 -11.37
CA VAL A 409 -4.11 10.61 -10.23
C VAL A 409 -4.71 11.14 -8.92
N LEU A 410 -4.26 10.60 -7.79
CA LEU A 410 -4.51 11.21 -6.47
C LEU A 410 -3.17 11.68 -5.88
N VAL A 411 -3.06 12.97 -5.57
CA VAL A 411 -1.92 13.56 -4.85
C VAL A 411 -2.33 13.78 -3.40
N ILE A 412 -1.52 13.29 -2.46
CA ILE A 412 -1.75 13.40 -1.02
C ILE A 412 -0.56 14.13 -0.40
N THR A 413 -0.82 15.27 0.24
CA THR A 413 0.22 16.11 0.88
C THR A 413 -0.11 16.33 2.34
N GLY A 414 0.88 16.18 3.21
CA GLY A 414 0.75 16.40 4.64
C GLY A 414 0.85 15.13 5.49
N THR A 415 1.02 13.95 4.90
CA THR A 415 1.00 12.70 5.68
C THR A 415 2.24 12.50 6.56
N GLU A 416 2.06 11.89 7.72
CA GLU A 416 3.12 11.42 8.61
C GLU A 416 3.30 9.90 8.49
N GLN A 417 4.53 9.43 8.70
CA GLN A 417 4.84 8.01 8.87
C GLN A 417 4.82 7.69 10.37
N PHE A 418 3.99 6.72 10.76
CA PHE A 418 3.79 6.31 12.16
C PHE A 418 4.53 5.02 12.52
N SER A 419 4.85 4.19 11.52
CA SER A 419 5.53 2.91 11.71
C SER A 419 6.78 2.78 10.85
N GLU A 420 7.87 2.31 11.46
CA GLU A 420 8.98 1.69 10.74
C GLU A 420 8.62 0.24 10.40
N TYR A 421 9.27 -0.32 9.38
CA TYR A 421 8.97 -1.68 8.91
C TYR A 421 10.15 -2.38 8.24
N VAL A 422 10.12 -3.71 8.33
CA VAL A 422 11.07 -4.63 7.69
C VAL A 422 10.33 -5.63 6.80
N GLY A 423 11.04 -6.18 5.81
CA GLY A 423 10.49 -7.14 4.86
C GLY A 423 9.48 -6.56 3.86
N TYR A 424 8.89 -7.45 3.08
CA TYR A 424 8.01 -7.17 1.96
C TYR A 424 7.11 -8.38 1.66
N SER A 425 5.83 -8.19 1.32
CA SER A 425 4.88 -9.29 1.14
C SER A 425 4.85 -10.23 2.36
N ARG A 426 5.06 -11.55 2.20
CA ARG A 426 4.91 -12.56 3.26
C ARG A 426 5.79 -12.33 4.49
N ASN A 427 6.95 -11.68 4.34
CA ASN A 427 7.85 -11.35 5.46
C ASN A 427 7.77 -9.88 5.91
N PHE A 428 6.79 -9.09 5.43
CA PHE A 428 6.50 -7.75 5.95
C PHE A 428 6.15 -7.81 7.45
N ARG A 429 6.84 -7.02 8.27
CA ARG A 429 6.62 -6.92 9.72
C ARG A 429 6.77 -5.47 10.18
N PHE A 430 6.00 -5.11 11.20
CA PHE A 430 6.20 -3.88 11.97
C PHE A 430 7.61 -3.87 12.57
N GLY A 431 8.37 -2.82 12.30
CA GLY A 431 9.76 -2.65 12.75
C GLY A 431 9.88 -1.82 14.03
N GLY A 432 8.84 -1.06 14.37
CA GLY A 432 8.82 -0.17 15.54
C GLY A 432 7.97 1.08 15.27
N PRO A 433 7.68 1.90 16.30
CA PRO A 433 7.12 3.23 16.09
C PRO A 433 8.14 4.06 15.31
N ALA A 434 7.68 4.82 14.32
CA ALA A 434 8.56 5.68 13.55
C ALA A 434 9.13 6.82 14.41
N SER A 435 10.41 7.13 14.21
CA SER A 435 11.04 8.30 14.82
C SER A 435 10.33 9.59 14.41
N LYS A 436 9.91 10.43 15.37
CA LYS A 436 9.29 11.73 15.09
C LYS A 436 10.23 12.60 14.25
N GLN A 437 9.88 12.81 12.98
CA GLN A 437 10.64 13.67 12.09
C GLN A 437 10.35 15.14 12.39
N HIS A 438 11.38 15.97 12.51
CA HIS A 438 11.21 17.41 12.73
C HIS A 438 10.85 18.11 11.41
N VAL A 439 9.59 17.96 10.99
CA VAL A 439 9.11 18.40 9.67
C VAL A 439 8.73 19.88 9.63
N SER A 440 9.09 20.54 8.53
CA SER A 440 8.60 21.90 8.25
C SER A 440 7.23 21.84 7.56
N LEU A 441 6.32 22.73 7.97
CA LEU A 441 5.04 22.93 7.31
C LEU A 441 5.16 23.83 6.06
N ASP A 442 4.24 23.68 5.12
CA ASP A 442 4.00 24.63 4.05
C ASP A 442 3.04 25.77 4.48
N GLN A 443 2.77 26.72 3.58
CA GLN A 443 1.89 27.86 3.85
C GLN A 443 0.44 27.46 4.15
N LEU A 444 0.01 26.25 3.76
CA LEU A 444 -1.32 25.71 4.01
C LEU A 444 -1.39 24.91 5.33
N GLY A 445 -0.30 24.86 6.11
CA GLY A 445 -0.20 24.09 7.36
C GLY A 445 0.03 22.59 7.15
N ARG A 446 0.43 22.16 5.94
CA ARG A 446 0.68 20.74 5.65
C ARG A 446 2.15 20.39 5.87
N ILE A 447 2.43 19.21 6.42
CA ILE A 447 3.76 18.61 6.41
C ILE A 447 4.26 18.52 4.94
N LYS A 448 5.52 18.89 4.68
CA LYS A 448 6.15 18.79 3.34
C LYS A 448 6.53 17.36 2.94
N ASN A 449 5.57 16.44 3.08
CA ASN A 449 5.65 15.05 2.66
C ASN A 449 4.47 14.81 1.71
N SER A 450 4.78 14.51 0.44
CA SER A 450 3.79 14.37 -0.64
C SER A 450 3.95 13.06 -1.38
N PHE A 451 2.85 12.36 -1.56
CA PHE A 451 2.73 11.14 -2.35
C PHE A 451 1.83 11.38 -3.55
N VAL A 452 2.09 10.68 -4.65
CA VAL A 452 1.19 10.58 -5.80
C VAL A 452 0.88 9.13 -6.09
N ALA A 453 -0.39 8.76 -5.90
CA ALA A 453 -0.93 7.47 -6.28
C ALA A 453 -1.28 7.51 -7.77
N LEU A 454 -0.53 6.72 -8.56
CA LEU A 454 -0.73 6.61 -10.00
C LEU A 454 -0.58 5.13 -10.42
N ASP A 455 -1.63 4.58 -11.03
CA ASP A 455 -1.75 3.15 -11.32
C ASP A 455 -1.11 2.79 -12.66
N ALA A 456 -0.32 1.71 -12.69
CA ALA A 456 0.21 1.13 -13.93
C ALA A 456 -0.80 0.20 -14.61
N LEU A 457 -0.61 -0.07 -15.91
CA LEU A 457 -1.31 -1.16 -16.57
C LEU A 457 -0.79 -2.51 -16.07
N HIS A 458 -1.71 -3.44 -15.78
CA HIS A 458 -1.40 -4.83 -15.52
C HIS A 458 -1.42 -5.63 -16.84
N PHE A 459 -0.26 -6.14 -17.25
CA PHE A 459 -0.14 -7.05 -18.38
C PHE A 459 -0.19 -8.49 -17.86
N LYS A 460 -1.12 -9.32 -18.35
CA LYS A 460 -1.11 -10.76 -18.07
C LYS A 460 0.10 -11.41 -18.73
N ALA A 461 0.51 -12.59 -18.27
CA ALA A 461 1.70 -13.29 -18.79
C ALA A 461 1.71 -13.48 -20.33
N HIS A 462 0.55 -13.72 -20.97
CA HIS A 462 0.43 -13.85 -22.43
C HIS A 462 0.25 -12.50 -23.16
N GLU A 463 0.20 -11.39 -22.42
CA GLU A 463 -0.04 -10.02 -22.92
C GLU A 463 1.17 -9.10 -22.68
N VAL A 464 2.26 -9.58 -22.08
CA VAL A 464 3.45 -8.76 -21.75
C VAL A 464 4.05 -8.07 -22.97
N GLU A 465 3.94 -8.63 -24.17
CA GLU A 465 4.39 -8.01 -25.41
C GLU A 465 3.55 -6.80 -25.84
N LYS A 466 2.32 -6.66 -25.32
CA LYS A 466 1.45 -5.50 -25.64
C LYS A 466 2.02 -4.20 -25.06
N GLN A 467 2.82 -4.24 -24.00
CA GLN A 467 3.33 -3.02 -23.34
C GLN A 467 4.22 -2.15 -24.24
N TYR A 468 4.80 -2.72 -25.30
CA TYR A 468 5.59 -2.00 -26.29
C TYR A 468 4.76 -1.43 -27.44
N GLN A 469 3.43 -1.62 -27.45
CA GLN A 469 2.53 -0.96 -28.40
C GLN A 469 2.40 0.52 -28.05
N GLN A 470 2.38 1.38 -29.06
CA GLN A 470 2.39 2.83 -28.88
C GLN A 470 1.27 3.33 -27.95
N ASN A 471 0.04 2.81 -28.09
CA ASN A 471 -1.08 3.20 -27.24
C ASN A 471 -0.90 2.86 -25.75
N GLN A 472 -0.21 1.75 -25.44
CA GLN A 472 0.11 1.41 -24.04
C GLN A 472 1.22 2.31 -23.50
N ILE A 473 2.24 2.61 -24.32
CA ILE A 473 3.31 3.56 -23.98
C ILE A 473 2.72 4.96 -23.74
N ASP A 474 1.81 5.42 -24.61
CA ASP A 474 1.13 6.72 -24.51
C ASP A 474 0.26 6.83 -23.27
N ARG A 475 -0.47 5.77 -22.90
CA ARG A 475 -1.25 5.69 -21.65
C ARG A 475 -0.34 5.86 -20.44
N GLU A 476 0.71 5.07 -20.33
CA GLU A 476 1.62 5.08 -19.17
C GLU A 476 2.41 6.38 -19.07
N LEU A 477 2.81 6.97 -20.21
CA LEU A 477 3.42 8.31 -20.28
C LEU A 477 2.45 9.39 -19.80
N HIS A 478 1.20 9.36 -20.27
CA HIS A 478 0.20 10.33 -19.86
C HIS A 478 -0.10 10.22 -18.36
N LYS A 479 -0.34 9.00 -17.85
CA LYS A 479 -0.54 8.72 -16.41
C LYS A 479 0.59 9.27 -15.55
N ALA A 480 1.84 8.94 -15.89
CA ALA A 480 3.01 9.46 -15.19
C ALA A 480 3.11 11.00 -15.30
N TYR A 481 2.83 11.56 -16.47
CA TYR A 481 2.84 13.01 -16.69
C TYR A 481 1.80 13.76 -15.85
N VAL A 482 0.56 13.25 -15.74
CA VAL A 482 -0.46 13.83 -14.85
C VAL A 482 0.02 13.81 -13.39
N GLY A 483 0.64 12.70 -12.96
CA GLY A 483 1.23 12.57 -11.63
C GLY A 483 2.40 13.54 -11.38
N PHE A 484 3.19 13.80 -12.40
CA PHE A 484 4.42 14.61 -12.31
C PHE A 484 4.22 16.08 -12.60
N LEU A 485 3.06 16.52 -13.08
CA LEU A 485 2.71 17.95 -13.12
C LEU A 485 2.80 18.58 -11.72
N THR A 486 3.00 19.89 -11.69
CA THR A 486 3.05 20.69 -10.45
C THR A 486 1.95 21.74 -10.56
N SER A 487 1.10 21.89 -9.55
CA SER A 487 0.16 23.02 -9.49
C SER A 487 0.86 24.29 -9.00
N ASN A 488 0.30 25.48 -9.26
CA ASN A 488 0.91 26.76 -8.84
C ASN A 488 1.12 26.88 -7.31
N MET A 489 0.45 26.04 -6.51
CA MET A 489 0.53 25.98 -5.05
C MET A 489 1.43 24.86 -4.52
N GLU A 490 2.02 24.05 -5.40
CA GLU A 490 2.94 22.96 -5.06
C GLU A 490 4.40 23.39 -5.29
N PRO A 491 5.33 23.02 -4.39
CA PRO A 491 6.75 23.20 -4.66
C PRO A 491 7.19 22.31 -5.82
N ILE A 492 7.96 22.87 -6.76
CA ILE A 492 8.63 22.11 -7.82
C ILE A 492 9.76 21.28 -7.17
N SER A 493 9.41 20.08 -6.73
CA SER A 493 10.31 19.12 -6.08
C SER A 493 10.79 18.03 -7.03
N PRO A 494 11.95 17.40 -6.77
CA PRO A 494 12.33 16.14 -7.41
C PRO A 494 11.28 15.04 -7.20
N ILE A 495 11.31 14.02 -8.06
CA ILE A 495 10.49 12.81 -7.91
C ILE A 495 11.33 11.70 -7.28
N ALA A 496 10.81 11.02 -6.27
CA ALA A 496 11.32 9.74 -5.78
C ALA A 496 10.41 8.62 -6.29
N THR A 497 10.96 7.71 -7.10
CA THR A 497 10.21 6.60 -7.72
C THR A 497 11.11 5.38 -7.93
N GLY A 498 10.64 4.34 -8.61
CA GLY A 498 11.40 3.15 -8.96
C GLY A 498 10.64 2.28 -9.97
N ASN A 499 10.64 0.97 -9.73
CA ASN A 499 10.08 -0.07 -10.61
C ASN A 499 8.53 -0.12 -10.63
N TRP A 500 7.90 1.01 -10.94
CA TRP A 500 6.46 1.22 -11.05
C TRP A 500 5.81 0.25 -12.04
N GLY A 501 4.87 -0.56 -11.55
CA GLY A 501 4.16 -1.57 -12.35
C GLY A 501 4.98 -2.81 -12.74
N CYS A 502 6.23 -2.94 -12.30
CA CYS A 502 7.10 -4.03 -12.77
C CYS A 502 7.00 -5.33 -11.95
N GLY A 503 6.41 -5.27 -10.75
CA GLY A 503 6.18 -6.45 -9.90
C GLY A 503 4.95 -7.23 -10.34
N ALA A 504 3.91 -7.24 -9.50
CA ALA A 504 2.67 -7.99 -9.75
C ALA A 504 1.93 -7.63 -11.07
N PHE A 505 2.30 -6.52 -11.73
CA PHE A 505 1.67 -6.02 -12.96
C PHE A 505 2.48 -6.36 -14.24
N ASN A 506 3.63 -7.03 -14.11
CA ASN A 506 4.49 -7.56 -15.19
C ASN A 506 5.01 -6.51 -16.21
N GLY A 507 5.16 -5.25 -15.78
CA GLY A 507 5.84 -4.22 -16.57
C GLY A 507 7.35 -4.46 -16.71
N ASP A 508 7.91 -4.10 -17.86
CA ASP A 508 9.34 -4.10 -18.13
C ASP A 508 10.03 -2.92 -17.41
N PRO A 509 11.04 -3.17 -16.55
CA PRO A 509 11.71 -2.12 -15.77
C PRO A 509 12.48 -1.09 -16.59
N GLU A 510 13.02 -1.46 -17.75
CA GLU A 510 13.76 -0.53 -18.61
C GLU A 510 12.79 0.43 -19.31
N LEU A 511 11.70 -0.10 -19.88
CA LEU A 511 10.62 0.67 -20.48
C LEU A 511 9.94 1.59 -19.45
N LYS A 512 9.62 1.07 -18.26
CA LYS A 512 9.00 1.84 -17.17
C LYS A 512 9.92 2.93 -16.62
N PHE A 513 11.24 2.72 -16.60
CA PHE A 513 12.20 3.79 -16.33
C PHE A 513 12.13 4.90 -17.39
N LEU A 514 12.20 4.53 -18.68
CA LEU A 514 12.18 5.48 -19.80
C LEU A 514 10.89 6.32 -19.86
N ILE A 515 9.74 5.68 -19.64
CA ILE A 515 8.43 6.33 -19.55
C ILE A 515 8.43 7.38 -18.43
N GLN A 516 8.84 7.00 -17.21
CA GLN A 516 8.85 7.92 -16.08
C GLN A 516 9.85 9.08 -16.29
N TRP A 517 11.02 8.81 -16.87
CA TRP A 517 12.02 9.84 -17.14
C TRP A 517 11.53 10.86 -18.19
N MET A 518 10.90 10.38 -19.28
CA MET A 518 10.29 11.25 -20.29
C MET A 518 9.15 12.09 -19.71
N ALA A 519 8.26 11.48 -18.92
CA ALA A 519 7.16 12.20 -18.26
C ALA A 519 7.66 13.25 -17.26
N ALA A 520 8.66 12.94 -16.45
CA ALA A 520 9.25 13.86 -15.47
C ALA A 520 9.95 15.04 -16.15
N SER A 521 10.66 14.77 -17.26
CA SER A 521 11.30 15.79 -18.10
C SER A 521 10.26 16.71 -18.76
N GLN A 522 9.19 16.14 -19.30
CA GLN A 522 8.09 16.89 -19.92
C GLN A 522 7.30 17.74 -18.91
N ALA A 523 7.20 17.29 -17.65
CA ALA A 523 6.63 18.02 -16.53
C ALA A 523 7.60 19.01 -15.86
N GLN A 524 8.79 19.23 -16.44
CA GLN A 524 9.82 20.17 -15.96
C GLN A 524 10.28 19.91 -14.51
N ARG A 525 10.25 18.65 -14.07
CA ARG A 525 10.74 18.27 -12.74
C ARG A 525 12.26 18.36 -12.69
N PRO A 526 12.86 18.85 -11.60
CA PRO A 526 14.29 19.19 -11.55
C PRO A 526 15.20 17.95 -11.63
N SER A 527 14.76 16.84 -11.04
CA SER A 527 15.37 15.52 -11.22
C SER A 527 14.40 14.40 -10.89
N ILE A 528 14.70 13.20 -11.39
CA ILE A 528 14.13 11.93 -10.98
C ILE A 528 15.18 11.17 -10.16
N VAL A 529 14.79 10.69 -8.98
CA VAL A 529 15.56 9.79 -8.12
C VAL A 529 14.93 8.41 -8.25
N TYR A 530 15.65 7.49 -8.86
CA TYR A 530 15.18 6.15 -9.18
C TYR A 530 15.76 5.13 -8.19
N HIS A 531 14.89 4.55 -7.38
CA HIS A 531 15.19 3.60 -6.33
C HIS A 531 15.19 2.18 -6.90
N THR A 532 16.33 1.49 -6.84
CA THR A 532 16.53 0.12 -7.40
C THR A 532 16.56 -0.99 -6.35
N ILE A 533 16.62 -0.64 -5.06
CA ILE A 533 16.51 -1.52 -3.88
C ILE A 533 17.39 -2.79 -4.02
N GLY A 534 18.70 -2.60 -3.89
CA GLY A 534 19.72 -3.65 -3.96
C GLY A 534 20.09 -4.12 -5.37
N ASN A 535 19.34 -3.72 -6.43
CA ASN A 535 19.64 -4.13 -7.79
C ASN A 535 20.79 -3.30 -8.42
N VAL A 536 22.03 -3.69 -8.10
CA VAL A 536 23.26 -3.07 -8.62
C VAL A 536 23.33 -3.12 -10.16
N ALA A 537 22.93 -4.23 -10.78
CA ALA A 537 22.96 -4.38 -12.24
C ALA A 537 22.01 -3.39 -12.93
N GLN A 538 20.77 -3.25 -12.46
CA GLN A 538 19.83 -2.24 -12.94
C GLN A 538 20.38 -0.82 -12.74
N SER A 539 21.02 -0.58 -11.58
CA SER A 539 21.57 0.72 -11.23
C SER A 539 22.64 1.17 -12.23
N HIS A 540 23.61 0.30 -12.53
CA HIS A 540 24.65 0.55 -13.53
C HIS A 540 24.06 0.69 -14.95
N SER A 541 23.07 -0.13 -15.31
CA SER A 541 22.41 -0.07 -16.62
C SER A 541 21.70 1.28 -16.85
N ILE A 542 20.97 1.77 -15.84
CA ILE A 542 20.35 3.11 -15.86
C ILE A 542 21.43 4.19 -15.98
N GLN A 543 22.44 4.21 -15.09
CA GLN A 543 23.51 5.21 -15.09
C GLN A 543 24.27 5.26 -16.43
N SER A 544 24.55 4.09 -17.03
CA SER A 544 25.19 3.96 -18.34
C SER A 544 24.33 4.57 -19.46
N LEU A 545 23.02 4.29 -19.47
CA LEU A 545 22.11 4.85 -20.46
C LEU A 545 21.93 6.37 -20.30
N THR A 546 21.75 6.85 -19.06
CA THR A 546 21.52 8.28 -18.80
C THR A 546 22.72 9.10 -19.22
N SER A 547 23.93 8.63 -18.90
CA SER A 547 25.19 9.28 -19.30
C SER A 547 25.32 9.37 -20.82
N PHE A 548 25.04 8.26 -21.52
CA PHE A 548 25.06 8.22 -22.99
C PHE A 548 24.06 9.20 -23.63
N LEU A 549 22.81 9.24 -23.14
CA LEU A 549 21.77 10.10 -23.70
C LEU A 549 21.96 11.57 -23.35
N GLN A 550 22.54 11.89 -22.19
CA GLN A 550 22.93 13.26 -21.83
C GLN A 550 24.05 13.79 -22.75
N GLN A 551 25.09 12.99 -23.01
CA GLN A 551 26.16 13.34 -23.96
C GLN A 551 25.62 13.60 -25.38
N LYS A 552 24.53 12.93 -25.76
CA LYS A 552 23.85 13.10 -27.06
C LYS A 552 22.83 14.24 -27.10
N GLN A 553 22.67 15.02 -26.03
CA GLN A 553 21.66 16.08 -25.90
C GLN A 553 20.26 15.60 -26.31
N MET A 554 19.89 14.42 -25.82
CA MET A 554 18.63 13.77 -26.17
C MET A 554 17.43 14.59 -25.66
N THR A 555 16.39 14.73 -26.49
CA THR A 555 15.09 15.32 -26.10
C THR A 555 14.06 14.22 -25.85
N VAL A 556 13.01 14.55 -25.10
CA VAL A 556 11.85 13.66 -24.88
C VAL A 556 11.30 13.12 -26.20
N GLY A 557 11.09 13.95 -27.21
CA GLY A 557 10.51 13.51 -28.49
C GLY A 557 11.44 12.69 -29.39
N LYS A 558 12.76 12.85 -29.26
CA LYS A 558 13.73 11.96 -29.90
C LYS A 558 13.78 10.59 -29.19
N LEU A 559 13.80 10.59 -27.85
CA LEU A 559 13.79 9.35 -27.06
C LEU A 559 12.50 8.55 -27.28
N TYR A 560 11.35 9.21 -27.26
CA TYR A 560 10.04 8.60 -27.50
C TYR A 560 9.95 7.88 -28.86
N LYS A 561 10.53 8.46 -29.93
CA LYS A 561 10.62 7.81 -31.25
C LYS A 561 11.37 6.48 -31.21
N LEU A 562 12.47 6.41 -30.45
CA LEU A 562 13.19 5.15 -30.23
C LEU A 562 12.31 4.19 -29.41
N VAL A 563 11.73 4.64 -28.30
CA VAL A 563 10.91 3.79 -27.42
C VAL A 563 9.73 3.13 -28.17
N VAL A 564 9.02 3.87 -29.02
CA VAL A 564 7.95 3.33 -29.87
C VAL A 564 8.51 2.44 -31.00
N GLY A 565 9.68 2.78 -31.56
CA GLY A 565 10.36 1.98 -32.58
C GLY A 565 10.84 0.61 -32.11
N TYR A 566 11.11 0.46 -30.81
CA TYR A 566 11.66 -0.75 -30.20
C TYR A 566 10.80 -2.01 -30.42
N GLN A 567 9.47 -1.88 -30.50
CA GLN A 567 8.57 -3.03 -30.70
C GLN A 567 8.97 -3.89 -31.91
N LYS A 568 9.38 -3.25 -33.02
CA LYS A 568 9.82 -3.94 -34.25
C LYS A 568 11.21 -4.58 -34.12
N MET A 569 11.96 -4.19 -33.11
CA MET A 569 13.38 -4.50 -32.93
C MET A 569 13.65 -5.48 -31.77
N ARG A 570 12.65 -5.79 -30.93
CA ARG A 570 12.76 -6.73 -29.79
C ARG A 570 13.38 -8.08 -30.11
N LYS A 571 13.08 -8.65 -31.28
CA LYS A 571 13.67 -9.94 -31.72
C LYS A 571 15.19 -9.87 -31.93
N ARG A 572 15.74 -8.68 -32.15
CA ARG A 572 17.17 -8.42 -32.36
C ARG A 572 17.85 -7.84 -31.11
N TYR A 573 17.10 -7.11 -30.29
CA TYR A 573 17.57 -6.48 -29.06
C TYR A 573 16.63 -6.86 -27.91
N PRO A 574 17.02 -7.78 -27.01
CA PRO A 574 16.20 -8.16 -25.86
C PRO A 574 16.00 -7.05 -24.81
N SER A 575 16.99 -6.14 -24.72
CA SER A 575 16.99 -4.91 -23.91
C SER A 575 16.63 -3.69 -24.77
N ILE A 576 15.77 -2.81 -24.25
CA ILE A 576 15.46 -1.53 -24.89
C ILE A 576 16.61 -0.53 -24.69
N PHE A 577 17.37 -0.64 -23.60
CA PHE A 577 18.57 0.17 -23.39
C PHE A 577 19.64 -0.12 -24.44
N ASP A 578 19.88 -1.40 -24.77
CA ASP A 578 20.82 -1.79 -25.81
C ASP A 578 20.36 -1.34 -27.20
N TYR A 579 19.07 -1.47 -27.50
CA TYR A 579 18.49 -0.93 -28.73
C TYR A 579 18.70 0.59 -28.84
N ILE A 580 18.45 1.35 -27.77
CA ILE A 580 18.63 2.81 -27.77
C ILE A 580 20.10 3.21 -27.94
N LYS A 581 21.05 2.47 -27.35
CA LYS A 581 22.50 2.69 -27.54
C LYS A 581 22.97 2.32 -28.94
N ALA A 582 22.42 1.24 -29.52
CA ALA A 582 22.75 0.77 -30.87
C ALA A 582 22.06 1.58 -31.99
N GLY A 583 20.94 2.23 -31.68
CA GLY A 583 20.26 3.15 -32.57
C GLY A 583 21.19 4.32 -32.93
N LYS A 584 21.64 4.37 -34.19
CA LYS A 584 22.44 5.47 -34.71
C LYS A 584 21.69 6.79 -34.45
N THR A 585 22.18 7.56 -33.49
CA THR A 585 21.70 8.90 -33.15
C THR A 585 22.24 9.91 -34.17
N GLY A 586 21.73 9.79 -35.40
CA GLY A 586 21.82 10.81 -36.45
C GLY A 586 20.67 11.79 -36.32
#